data_AF-A0A7S2GTS0-F1
#
_entry.id   AF-A0A7S2GTS0-F1
#
_cell.length_a   1.000
_cell.length_b   1.000
_cell.length_c   1.000
_cell.angle_alpha   90.00
_cell.angle_beta   90.00
_cell.angle_gamma   90.00
#
_symmetry.space_group_name_H-M   'P 1'
#
loop_
_entity.id
_entity.type
_entity.pdbx_description
1 polymer ?
#
loop_
_entity_poly.entity_id
_entity_poly.type
_entity_poly.pdbx_seq_one_letter_code
_entity_poly.pdbx_strand_id
1 'polypeptide(L)'
;ALAAEVYMSAVLLFLISAIGDASKDSVPTAAAPALVGASVTGLIGTFGNVTGCGMNPARDLGPRLVTLLAGWGSAATTTWWVYTLGPCAGGIAGVAAYKALLKETPKVS
;
A
#
# COMPACT_ATOMS: atom_id res chain seq x y z
N ALA A 1 9.10 7.69 9.93
CA ALA A 1 7.69 7.29 9.72
C ALA A 1 7.21 7.56 8.30
N LEU A 2 7.08 8.82 7.86
CA LEU A 2 6.54 9.15 6.53
C LEU A 2 7.24 8.45 5.35
N ALA A 3 8.58 8.52 5.28
CA ALA A 3 9.33 7.87 4.21
C ALA A 3 9.12 6.35 4.16
N ALA A 4 8.96 5.70 5.32
CA ALA A 4 8.68 4.28 5.38
C ALA A 4 7.27 3.96 4.86
N GLU A 5 6.25 4.72 5.27
CA GLU A 5 4.88 4.56 4.74
C GLU A 5 4.81 4.80 3.21
N VAL A 6 5.51 5.82 2.71
CA VAL A 6 5.62 6.05 1.26
C VAL A 6 6.28 4.86 0.56
N TYR A 7 7.43 4.41 1.05
CA TYR A 7 8.18 3.31 0.44
C TYR A 7 7.38 2.00 0.41
N MET A 8 6.83 1.59 1.56
CA MET A 8 6.07 0.34 1.67
C MET A 8 4.82 0.36 0.80
N SER A 9 4.06 1.47 0.78
CA SER A 9 2.89 1.59 -0.10
C SER A 9 3.29 1.61 -1.57
N ALA A 10 4.43 2.22 -1.93
CA ALA A 10 4.93 2.15 -3.30
C ALA A 10 5.24 0.71 -3.72
N VAL A 11 5.94 -0.04 -2.87
CA VAL A 11 6.23 -1.47 -3.13
C VAL A 11 4.93 -2.27 -3.21
N LEU A 12 4.00 -2.09 -2.27
CA LEU A 12 2.73 -2.81 -2.25
C LEU A 12 1.91 -2.57 -3.53
N LEU A 13 1.72 -1.31 -3.94
CA LEU A 13 0.90 -0.99 -5.10
C LEU A 13 1.61 -1.33 -6.43
N PHE A 14 2.95 -1.30 -6.47
CA PHE A 14 3.71 -1.85 -7.58
C PHE A 14 3.44 -3.35 -7.75
N LEU A 15 3.55 -4.12 -6.66
CA LEU A 15 3.32 -5.57 -6.67
C LEU A 15 1.87 -5.91 -7.01
N ILE A 16 0.89 -5.20 -6.44
CA ILE A 16 -0.54 -5.38 -6.79
C ILE A 16 -0.76 -5.11 -8.28
N SER A 17 -0.14 -4.07 -8.84
CA SER A 17 -0.24 -3.76 -10.26
C SER A 17 0.37 -4.85 -11.13
N ALA A 18 1.52 -5.41 -10.73
CA ALA A 18 2.17 -6.49 -11.45
C ALA A 18 1.37 -7.80 -11.39
N ILE A 19 0.83 -8.14 -10.21
CA ILE A 19 0.00 -9.33 -9.99
C ILE A 19 -1.32 -9.25 -10.76
N GLY A 20 -1.93 -8.06 -10.79
CA GLY A 20 -3.23 -7.82 -11.42
C GLY A 20 -3.18 -7.51 -12.92
N ASP A 21 -2.00 -7.44 -13.53
CA ASP A 21 -1.89 -7.15 -14.96
C ASP A 21 -2.20 -8.39 -15.82
N ALA A 22 -3.45 -8.48 -16.24
CA ALA A 22 -3.94 -9.53 -17.12
C ALA A 22 -3.24 -9.57 -18.49
N SER A 23 -2.55 -8.50 -18.91
CA SER A 23 -1.83 -8.49 -20.20
C SER A 23 -0.56 -9.36 -20.20
N LYS A 24 -0.05 -9.74 -19.01
CA LYS A 24 1.20 -10.50 -18.85
C LYS A 24 0.99 -12.01 -18.75
N ASP A 25 -0.24 -12.48 -18.54
CA ASP A 25 -0.64 -13.87 -18.27
C ASP A 25 0.30 -14.64 -17.31
N SER A 26 0.97 -13.90 -16.42
CA SER A 26 2.08 -14.40 -15.60
C SER A 26 1.63 -14.93 -14.23
N VAL A 27 0.40 -14.61 -13.84
CA VAL A 27 -0.17 -14.97 -12.54
C VAL A 27 -1.57 -15.56 -12.75
N PRO A 28 -1.82 -16.81 -12.34
CA PRO A 28 -3.17 -17.36 -12.33
C PRO A 28 -4.10 -16.52 -11.46
N THR A 29 -5.29 -16.18 -11.94
CA THR A 29 -6.27 -15.35 -11.21
C THR A 29 -6.58 -15.88 -9.80
N ALA A 30 -6.64 -17.20 -9.65
CA ALA A 30 -6.88 -17.85 -8.36
C ALA A 30 -5.74 -17.64 -7.34
N ALA A 31 -4.51 -17.40 -7.80
CA ALA A 31 -3.33 -17.16 -6.95
C ALA A 31 -3.16 -15.69 -6.57
N ALA A 32 -3.79 -14.75 -7.29
CA ALA A 32 -3.59 -13.32 -7.07
C ALA A 32 -3.88 -12.87 -5.62
N PRO A 33 -4.97 -13.29 -4.95
CA PRO A 33 -5.22 -12.90 -3.56
C PRO A 33 -4.13 -13.40 -2.59
N ALA A 34 -3.65 -14.62 -2.79
CA ALA A 34 -2.60 -15.21 -1.96
C ALA A 34 -1.27 -14.47 -2.13
N LEU A 35 -0.91 -14.07 -3.35
CA LEU A 35 0.31 -13.31 -3.63
C LEU A 35 0.25 -11.87 -3.09
N VAL A 36 -0.92 -11.22 -3.16
CA VAL A 36 -1.12 -9.91 -2.50
C VAL A 36 -0.99 -10.07 -0.98
N GLY A 37 -1.59 -11.12 -0.40
CA GLY A 37 -1.44 -11.45 1.01
C GLY A 37 0.02 -11.66 1.41
N ALA A 38 0.77 -12.47 0.66
CA ALA A 38 2.18 -12.70 0.89
C ALA A 38 3.02 -11.41 0.79
N SER A 39 2.68 -10.51 -0.14
CA SER A 39 3.32 -9.20 -0.27
C SER A 39 3.11 -8.35 0.98
N VAL A 40 1.88 -8.31 1.50
CA VAL A 40 1.55 -7.61 2.76
C VAL A 40 2.28 -8.26 3.94
N THR A 41 2.29 -9.59 4.05
CA THR A 41 3.01 -10.31 5.10
C THR A 41 4.50 -10.02 5.08
N GLY A 42 5.13 -10.01 3.91
CA GLY A 42 6.56 -9.69 3.76
C GLY A 42 6.89 -8.26 4.20
N LEU A 43 6.05 -7.29 3.80
CA LEU A 43 6.21 -5.89 4.23
C LEU A 43 6.03 -5.72 5.74
N ILE A 44 5.02 -6.37 6.34
CA ILE A 44 4.82 -6.35 7.80
C ILE A 44 6.00 -7.01 8.52
N GLY A 45 6.48 -8.15 8.04
CA GLY A 45 7.60 -8.86 8.66
C GLY A 45 8.91 -8.08 8.62
N THR A 46 9.10 -7.19 7.65
CA THR A 46 10.35 -6.43 7.45
C THR A 46 10.30 -5.00 7.99
N PHE A 47 9.13 -4.35 7.96
CA PHE A 47 8.97 -2.94 8.33
C PHE A 47 7.93 -2.70 9.43
N GLY A 48 7.26 -3.75 9.94
CA GLY A 48 6.20 -3.61 10.94
C GLY A 48 6.68 -2.96 12.23
N ASN A 49 7.94 -3.20 12.63
CA ASN A 49 8.58 -2.57 13.78
C ASN A 49 8.95 -1.09 13.58
N VAL A 50 8.86 -0.55 12.35
CA VAL A 50 9.22 0.84 12.04
C VAL A 50 8.01 1.77 12.20
N THR A 51 6.85 1.38 11.65
CA THR A 51 5.64 2.23 11.68
C THR A 51 4.34 1.47 11.94
N GLY A 52 4.38 0.13 12.07
CA GLY A 52 3.18 -0.72 12.12
C GLY A 52 2.59 -1.06 10.75
N CYS A 53 3.25 -0.65 9.65
CA CYS A 53 2.82 -0.87 8.27
C CYS A 53 1.38 -0.41 8.02
N GLY A 54 1.15 0.90 8.09
CA GLY A 54 -0.16 1.47 7.81
C GLY A 54 -0.62 1.11 6.40
N MET A 55 0.18 1.47 5.39
CA MET A 55 0.08 1.15 3.96
C MET A 55 -1.27 1.44 3.26
N ASN A 56 -2.29 1.84 4.00
CA ASN A 56 -3.66 2.03 3.60
C ASN A 56 -4.33 3.04 4.56
N PRO A 57 -4.77 4.21 4.05
CA PRO A 57 -5.40 5.23 4.89
C PRO A 57 -6.67 4.74 5.60
N ALA A 58 -7.49 3.90 4.97
CA ALA A 58 -8.73 3.41 5.57
C ALA A 58 -8.48 2.49 6.78
N ARG A 59 -7.39 1.71 6.73
CA ARG A 59 -6.95 0.79 7.80
C ARG A 59 -6.42 1.53 9.04
N ASP A 60 -6.05 2.81 8.89
CA ASP A 60 -5.58 3.67 9.97
C ASP A 60 -6.67 4.66 10.44
N LEU A 61 -7.32 5.37 9.53
CA LEU A 61 -8.33 6.38 9.85
C LEU A 61 -9.59 5.80 10.51
N GLY A 62 -10.07 4.63 10.07
CA GLY A 62 -11.26 4.00 10.63
C GLY A 62 -11.13 3.73 12.14
N PRO A 63 -10.12 2.95 12.58
CA PRO A 63 -9.86 2.73 14.00
C PRO A 63 -9.59 4.01 14.79
N ARG A 64 -8.95 5.03 14.19
CA ARG A 64 -8.73 6.33 14.83
C ARG A 64 -10.02 7.09 15.10
N LEU A 65 -10.96 7.08 14.17
CA LEU A 65 -12.27 7.70 14.38
C LEU A 65 -13.02 6.99 15.51
N VAL A 66 -13.02 5.66 15.53
CA VAL A 66 -13.65 4.87 16.60
C VAL A 66 -13.02 5.18 17.96
N THR A 67 -11.69 5.22 18.05
CA THR A 67 -10.98 5.52 19.31
C THR A 67 -11.16 6.98 19.75
N LEU A 68 -11.26 7.92 18.82
CA LEU A 68 -11.60 9.31 19.12
C LEU A 68 -12.99 9.41 19.76
N LEU A 69 -13.99 8.72 19.18
CA LEU A 69 -15.35 8.65 19.73
C LEU A 69 -15.40 7.92 21.08
N ALA A 70 -14.50 6.97 21.31
CA ALA A 70 -14.34 6.27 22.59
C ALA A 70 -13.62 7.09 23.67
N GLY A 71 -13.32 8.37 23.40
CA GLY A 71 -12.76 9.28 24.40
C GLY A 71 -11.24 9.20 24.56
N TRP A 72 -10.51 8.60 23.61
CA TRP A 72 -9.03 8.48 23.70
C TRP A 72 -8.29 9.82 23.46
N GLY A 73 -9.01 10.89 23.10
CA GLY A 73 -8.46 12.23 22.97
C GLY A 73 -7.34 12.33 21.92
N SER A 74 -6.25 13.00 22.27
CA SER A 74 -5.12 13.26 21.35
C SER A 74 -4.39 11.99 20.90
N ALA A 75 -4.51 10.87 21.64
CA ALA A 75 -3.92 9.61 21.24
C ALA A 75 -4.51 9.09 19.92
N ALA A 76 -5.80 9.35 19.66
CA ALA A 76 -6.46 8.93 18.43
C ALA A 76 -6.01 9.73 17.19
N THR A 77 -5.67 11.01 17.38
CA THR A 77 -5.34 11.92 16.28
C THR A 77 -3.84 12.10 16.07
N THR A 78 -2.99 11.69 17.00
CA THR A 78 -1.54 11.89 16.86
C THR A 78 -1.00 11.19 15.60
N THR A 79 -0.27 11.92 14.75
CA THR A 79 0.37 11.45 13.49
C THR A 79 -0.54 10.92 12.38
N TRP A 80 -1.86 11.09 12.46
CA TRP A 80 -2.83 10.57 11.48
C TRP A 80 -2.50 10.91 10.02
N TRP A 81 -1.97 12.11 9.79
CA TRP A 81 -1.64 12.61 8.46
C TRP A 81 -0.52 11.82 7.79
N VAL A 82 0.42 11.26 8.57
CA VAL A 82 1.54 10.45 8.04
C VAL A 82 1.02 9.17 7.39
N TYR A 83 0.07 8.52 8.09
CA TYR A 83 -0.56 7.27 7.67
C TYR A 83 -1.67 7.47 6.63
N THR A 84 -1.98 8.72 6.29
CA THR A 84 -2.87 9.09 5.19
C THR A 84 -2.07 9.52 3.96
N LEU A 85 -1.25 10.56 4.10
CA LEU A 85 -0.49 11.14 2.99
C LEU A 85 0.62 10.22 2.50
N GLY A 86 1.29 9.51 3.41
CA GLY A 86 2.36 8.56 3.07
C GLY A 86 1.86 7.47 2.12
N PRO A 87 0.82 6.71 2.49
CA PRO A 87 0.26 5.69 1.62
C PRO A 87 -0.30 6.21 0.30
N CYS A 88 -0.94 7.37 0.29
CA CYS A 88 -1.43 7.97 -0.96
C CYS A 88 -0.27 8.30 -1.92
N ALA A 89 0.76 8.98 -1.44
CA ALA A 89 1.94 9.32 -2.24
C ALA A 89 2.68 8.06 -2.70
N GLY A 90 2.89 7.11 -1.80
CA GLY A 90 3.50 5.81 -2.10
C GLY A 90 2.73 5.05 -3.17
N GLY A 91 1.41 4.91 -3.01
CA GLY A 91 0.56 4.20 -3.97
C GLY A 91 0.63 4.79 -5.37
N ILE A 92 0.57 6.12 -5.49
CA ILE A 92 0.74 6.82 -6.78
C ILE A 92 2.11 6.51 -7.38
N ALA A 93 3.19 6.63 -6.59
CA ALA A 93 4.54 6.36 -7.05
C ALA A 93 4.74 4.89 -7.47
N GLY A 94 4.19 3.93 -6.73
CA GLY A 94 4.27 2.50 -7.03
C GLY A 94 3.59 2.13 -8.35
N VAL A 95 2.37 2.62 -8.57
CA VAL A 95 1.66 2.42 -9.85
C VAL A 95 2.38 3.11 -11.01
N ALA A 96 2.90 4.32 -10.78
CA ALA A 96 3.68 5.04 -11.80
C ALA A 96 4.95 4.28 -12.18
N ALA A 97 5.69 3.77 -11.19
CA ALA A 97 6.88 2.94 -11.41
C ALA A 97 6.55 1.67 -12.18
N TYR A 98 5.46 0.99 -11.84
CA TYR A 98 5.00 -0.19 -12.58
C TYR A 98 4.74 0.12 -14.06
N LYS A 99 4.01 1.21 -14.32
CA LYS A 99 3.71 1.66 -15.67
C LYS A 99 4.96 2.01 -16.47
N ALA A 100 5.92 2.69 -15.85
CA ALA A 100 7.14 3.13 -16.51
C ALA A 100 8.13 1.98 -16.79
N LEU A 101 8.22 1.01 -15.89
CA LEU A 101 9.23 -0.04 -15.96
C LEU A 101 8.74 -1.31 -16.65
N LEU A 102 7.47 -1.68 -16.44
CA LEU A 102 6.98 -3.01 -16.82
C LEU A 102 5.76 -2.98 -17.73
N LYS A 103 4.95 -1.92 -17.73
CA LYS A 103 3.76 -1.90 -18.60
C LYS A 103 4.17 -1.53 -20.02
N GLU A 104 4.12 -2.51 -20.93
CA GLU A 104 4.30 -2.20 -22.34
C GLU A 104 3.16 -1.31 -22.83
N THR A 105 3.51 -0.22 -23.50
CA THR A 105 2.52 0.64 -24.14
C THR A 105 2.16 0.00 -25.49
N PRO A 106 0.87 -0.17 -25.84
CA PRO A 106 0.51 -0.68 -27.15
C PRO A 106 1.17 0.18 -28.24
N LYS A 107 1.89 -0.44 -29.17
CA LYS A 107 2.33 0.25 -30.39
C LYS A 107 1.06 0.63 -31.15
N VAL A 108 0.80 1.93 -31.27
CA VAL A 108 -0.22 2.43 -32.19
C VAL A 108 0.33 2.21 -33.59
N SER A 109 -0.16 1.17 -34.28
CA SER A 109 0.11 0.89 -35.69
C SER A 109 -0.87 1.63 -36.58
#